data_AF-Q31BJ3-F1
#
_entry.id   AF-Q31BJ3-F1
#
_cell.length_a   1.000
_cell.length_b   1.000
_cell.length_c   1.000
_cell.angle_alpha   90.00
_cell.angle_beta   90.00
_cell.angle_gamma   90.00
#
_symmetry.space_group_name_H-M   'P 1'
#
loop_
_entity.id
_entity.type
_entity.pdbx_description
1 polymer ?
#
loop_
_entity_poly.entity_id
_entity_poly.type
_entity_poly.pdbx_seq_one_letter_code
_entity_poly.pdbx_strand_id
1 'polypeptide(L)' 'MTNKWNDKSWQKDFLNMKSHSPSDAKLLIGGVKGLKDAWRLGVLHVEYERLKKKQMRQDQQS' A
#
# COMPACT_ATOMS: atom_id res chain seq x y z
N MET A 1 -13.45 -2.78 31.97
CA MET A 1 -13.11 -2.68 30.53
C MET A 1 -12.12 -3.79 30.21
N THR A 2 -12.58 -4.88 29.59
CA THR A 2 -11.71 -5.96 29.13
C THR A 2 -11.00 -5.49 27.86
N ASN A 3 -9.72 -5.18 27.98
CA ASN A 3 -8.89 -4.71 26.87
C ASN A 3 -8.84 -5.77 25.77
N LYS A 4 -9.47 -5.50 24.61
CA LYS A 4 -9.50 -6.38 23.42
C LYS A 4 -8.10 -6.68 22.83
N TRP A 5 -7.05 -6.11 23.39
CA TRP A 5 -5.65 -6.29 22.97
C TRP A 5 -5.10 -7.71 23.18
N ASN A 6 -5.72 -8.50 24.07
CA ASN A 6 -5.33 -9.90 24.27
C ASN A 6 -6.18 -10.89 23.47
N ASP A 7 -7.02 -10.39 22.57
CA ASP A 7 -7.80 -11.24 21.69
C ASP A 7 -6.86 -11.88 20.66
N LYS A 8 -6.67 -13.19 20.79
CA LYS A 8 -5.87 -14.03 19.89
C LYS A 8 -6.74 -14.84 18.93
N SER A 9 -8.05 -14.60 18.88
CA SER A 9 -8.97 -15.29 17.95
C SER A 9 -8.51 -15.15 16.50
N TRP A 10 -8.05 -13.96 16.11
CA TRP A 10 -7.49 -13.67 14.78
C TRP A 10 -6.28 -14.54 14.41
N GLN A 11 -5.51 -15.04 15.40
CA GLN A 11 -4.36 -15.92 15.12
C GLN A 11 -4.81 -17.28 14.61
N LYS A 12 -5.92 -17.82 15.13
CA LYS A 12 -6.52 -19.06 14.64
C LYS A 12 -7.06 -18.88 13.23
N ASP A 13 -7.77 -17.79 12.97
CA ASP A 13 -8.32 -17.50 11.64
C ASP A 13 -7.19 -17.29 10.61
N PHE A 14 -6.08 -16.66 11.02
CA PHE A 14 -4.89 -16.50 10.17
C PHE A 14 -4.17 -17.82 9.88
N LEU A 15 -4.03 -18.70 10.88
CA LEU A 15 -3.48 -20.06 10.69
C LEU A 15 -4.36 -20.90 9.77
N ASN A 16 -5.69 -20.79 9.92
CA ASN A 16 -6.66 -21.45 9.04
C ASN A 16 -6.62 -20.87 7.61
N MET A 17 -6.34 -19.56 7.49
CA MET A 17 -6.09 -18.93 6.19
C MET A 17 -4.82 -19.46 5.52
N LYS A 18 -3.77 -19.77 6.31
CA LYS A 18 -2.52 -20.36 5.82
C LYS A 18 -2.65 -21.82 5.38
N SER A 19 -3.73 -22.52 5.78
CA SER A 19 -4.05 -23.85 5.26
C SER A 19 -4.74 -23.84 3.88
N HIS A 20 -5.05 -22.67 3.32
CA HIS A 20 -5.47 -22.57 1.91
C HIS A 20 -4.28 -22.67 0.94
N SER A 21 -4.57 -23.09 -0.29
CA SER A 21 -3.61 -23.38 -1.35
C SER A 21 -2.57 -22.25 -1.53
N PRO A 22 -1.29 -22.56 -1.84
CA PRO A 22 -0.24 -21.55 -2.09
C PRO A 22 -0.64 -20.44 -3.07
N SER A 23 -1.61 -20.70 -3.96
CA SER A 23 -2.21 -19.72 -4.87
C SER A 23 -2.90 -18.56 -4.15
N ASP A 24 -3.63 -18.81 -3.06
CA ASP A 24 -4.41 -17.78 -2.36
C ASP A 24 -3.50 -16.88 -1.52
N ALA A 25 -2.49 -17.47 -0.87
CA ALA A 25 -1.44 -16.72 -0.19
C ALA A 25 -0.64 -15.85 -1.17
N LYS A 26 -0.37 -16.34 -2.39
CA LYS A 26 0.30 -15.58 -3.46
C LYS A 26 -0.55 -14.40 -3.94
N LEU A 27 -1.87 -14.55 -4.02
CA LEU A 27 -2.79 -13.45 -4.35
C LEU A 27 -2.81 -12.36 -3.27
N LEU A 28 -2.85 -12.73 -1.99
CA LEU A 28 -2.82 -11.78 -0.88
C LEU A 28 -1.50 -11.01 -0.81
N ILE A 29 -0.36 -11.70 -0.97
CA ILE A 29 0.96 -11.07 -0.98
C ILE A 29 1.15 -10.19 -2.24
N GLY A 30 0.69 -10.68 -3.40
CA GLY A 30 0.73 -9.93 -4.66
C GLY A 30 -0.11 -8.66 -4.61
N GLY A 31 -1.30 -8.73 -4.01
CA GLY A 31 -2.20 -7.58 -3.83
C GLY A 31 -1.60 -6.50 -2.93
N VAL A 32 -1.03 -6.88 -1.78
CA VAL A 32 -0.39 -5.92 -0.86
C VAL A 32 0.84 -5.27 -1.49
N LYS A 33 1.64 -6.03 -2.25
CA LYS A 33 2.78 -5.48 -3.00
C LYS A 33 2.32 -4.51 -4.08
N GLY A 34 1.31 -4.88 -4.87
CA GLY A 34 0.73 -4.04 -5.91
C GLY A 34 0.16 -2.73 -5.37
N LEU A 35 -0.54 -2.78 -4.23
CA LEU A 35 -1.06 -1.57 -3.58
C LEU A 35 0.06 -0.63 -3.13
N LYS A 36 1.11 -1.17 -2.52
CA LYS A 36 2.26 -0.38 -2.06
C LYS A 36 3.02 0.26 -3.22
N ASP A 37 3.21 -0.47 -4.30
CA ASP A 37 3.90 0.02 -5.50
C ASP A 37 3.07 1.11 -6.20
N ALA A 38 1.75 0.89 -6.35
CA ALA A 38 0.83 1.89 -6.91
C ALA A 38 0.79 3.18 -6.07
N TRP A 39 0.79 3.05 -4.74
CA TRP A 39 0.85 4.21 -3.84
C TRP A 39 2.14 5.02 -4.05
N ARG A 40 3.29 4.35 -4.12
CA ARG A 40 4.59 5.00 -4.36
C ARG A 40 4.63 5.73 -5.70
N LEU A 41 4.09 5.12 -6.75
CA LEU A 41 3.96 5.73 -8.07
C LEU A 41 3.05 6.96 -8.03
N GLY A 42 1.92 6.90 -7.30
CA GLY A 42 1.02 8.04 -7.13
C GLY A 42 1.69 9.23 -6.43
N VAL A 43 2.43 8.97 -5.35
CA VAL A 43 3.21 10.02 -4.65
C VAL A 43 4.26 10.64 -5.57
N LEU A 44 4.98 9.80 -6.32
CA LEU A 44 6.00 10.27 -7.27
C LEU A 44 5.40 11.15 -8.37
N HIS A 45 4.22 10.79 -8.88
CA HIS A 45 3.51 11.56 -9.90
C HIS A 45 3.09 12.94 -9.40
N VAL A 46 2.57 13.03 -8.17
CA VAL A 46 2.19 14.32 -7.56
C VAL A 46 3.41 15.23 -7.40
N GLU A 47 4.54 14.68 -6.97
CA GLU A 47 5.77 15.47 -6.79
C GLU A 47 6.35 15.92 -8.14
N TYR A 48 6.30 15.05 -9.16
CA TYR A 48 6.65 15.41 -10.54
C TYR A 48 5.82 16.58 -11.07
N GLU A 49 4.50 16.53 -10.92
CA GLU A 49 3.61 17.61 -11.38
C GLU A 49 3.87 18.94 -10.64
N ARG A 50 4.23 18.89 -9.35
CA ARG A 50 4.62 20.08 -8.59
C ARG A 50 5.90 20.70 -9.14
N LEU A 51 6.90 19.89 -9.44
CA LEU A 51 8.18 20.37 -10.01
C LEU A 51 7.97 20.94 -11.41
N LYS A 52 7.20 20.26 -12.25
CA LYS A 52 6.83 20.73 -13.59
C LYS A 52 6.13 22.09 -13.55
N LYS A 53 5.21 22.31 -12.62
CA LYS A 53 4.55 23.61 -12.42
C LYS A 53 5.50 24.69 -11.90
N LYS A 54 6.56 24.35 -11.16
CA LYS A 54 7.59 25.33 -10.76
C LYS A 54 8.44 25.73 -11.95
N GLN A 55 8.88 24.76 -12.75
CA GLN A 55 9.66 25.01 -13.97
C GLN A 55 8.89 25.87 -14.97
N MET A 56 7.63 25.53 -15.28
CA MET A 56 6.81 26.33 -16.20
C MET A 56 6.62 27.79 -15.75
N ARG A 57 6.57 28.04 -14.44
CA ARG A 57 6.48 29.41 -13.89
C ARG A 57 7.80 30.16 -14.00
N GLN A 58 8.93 29.48 -13.86
CA GLN A 58 10.25 30.09 -14.10
C GLN A 58 10.43 30.44 -15.57
N ASP A 59 10.05 29.54 -16.48
CA ASP A 59 10.16 29.76 -17.93
C ASP A 59 9.24 30.89 -18.44
N GLN A 60 8.12 31.17 -17.76
CA GLN A 60 7.23 32.30 -18.08
C GLN A 60 7.69 33.66 -17.51
N GLN A 61 8.67 33.66 -16.60
CA GLN A 61 9.20 34.88 -15.97
C GLN A 61 10.56 35.32 -16.52
N SER A 62 11.14 34.55 -17.45
CA SER A 62 12.39 34.87 -18.17
C SER A 62 12.13 35.47 -19.56
#